data_AF-A0A7C3QA75-F1
#
_entry.id   AF-A0A7C3QA75-F1
#
_cell.length_a   1.000
_cell.length_b   1.000
_cell.length_c   1.000
_cell.angle_alpha   90.00
_cell.angle_beta   90.00
_cell.angle_gamma   90.00
#
_symmetry.space_group_name_H-M   'P 1'
#
loop_
_entity.id
_entity.type
_entity.pdbx_description
1 polymer ?
#
loop_
_entity_poly.entity_id
_entity_poly.type
_entity_poly.pdbx_seq_one_letter_code
_entity_poly.pdbx_strand_id
1 'polypeptide(L)'
;MPTPPRPGNSGSEPSPAPSTPGTPQVRVEVNPTNDWRRLHLWHIQPLRDALLLVSIVAVVWLGDRLSVVTVPMLLALLFSYLFEPLVRFLTRKGHVSREGAAVAIIALGAIVVVVPVVLGGLFAGGQAIRLVQNTSANAQRLWDSVTHWNDPAKRERVPDGLWRKARDSMVEERAWRTYEGLLSAEARDALLAHSAETRQIQFLPRADAESQGWALPPLIDSASPNLRGEFEIAREIPHTVQPAPATTGDSASPPDEPSRPTSNLAFALVRPSEIVRTTPPLGEARTKVSSLASEAMGVIEWSLRWFE
;
A
#
# COMPACT_ATOMS: atom_id res chain seq x y z
N MET A 1 -61.10 10.14 26.78
CA MET A 1 -61.07 10.18 28.25
C MET A 1 -59.81 10.92 28.68
N PRO A 2 -59.92 12.06 29.39
CA PRO A 2 -58.76 12.80 29.90
C PRO A 2 -58.25 12.19 31.21
N THR A 3 -56.95 11.94 31.30
CA THR A 3 -56.25 11.50 32.52
C THR A 3 -56.01 12.68 33.47
N PRO A 4 -56.27 12.55 34.79
CA PRO A 4 -56.04 13.62 35.74
C PRO A 4 -54.55 13.81 36.08
N PRO A 5 -54.12 15.04 36.43
CA PRO A 5 -52.75 15.33 36.84
C PRO A 5 -52.45 14.74 38.23
N ARG A 6 -51.28 14.10 38.37
CA ARG A 6 -50.80 13.54 39.64
C ARG A 6 -50.15 14.65 40.49
N PRO A 7 -50.58 14.88 41.74
CA PRO A 7 -50.05 15.93 42.60
C PRO A 7 -48.64 15.64 43.09
N GLY A 8 -47.86 16.71 43.22
CA GLY A 8 -46.50 16.72 43.72
C GLY A 8 -46.38 16.21 45.16
N ASN A 9 -45.34 15.42 45.39
CA ASN A 9 -44.90 15.06 46.72
C ASN A 9 -43.73 15.98 47.11
N SER A 10 -44.08 17.16 47.63
CA SER A 10 -43.22 17.97 48.48
C SER A 10 -43.12 17.28 49.84
N GLY A 11 -42.34 16.21 49.87
CA GLY A 11 -41.97 15.47 51.08
C GLY A 11 -40.68 16.04 51.64
N SER A 12 -40.86 17.01 52.52
CA SER A 12 -39.90 17.51 53.49
C SER A 12 -39.29 16.38 54.32
N GLU A 13 -38.12 16.68 54.90
CA GLU A 13 -37.46 16.04 56.04
C GLU A 13 -36.45 14.91 55.76
N PRO A 14 -35.49 14.67 56.67
CA PRO A 14 -35.02 15.49 57.79
C PRO A 14 -33.50 15.77 57.69
N SER A 15 -33.10 16.90 58.27
CA SER A 15 -31.70 17.20 58.61
C SER A 15 -31.24 16.29 59.76
N PRO A 16 -30.21 15.42 59.59
CA PRO A 16 -29.59 14.75 60.72
C PRO A 16 -28.47 15.61 61.30
N ALA A 17 -28.56 15.78 62.61
CA ALA A 17 -27.66 16.46 63.53
C ALA A 17 -26.16 16.08 63.40
N PRO A 18 -25.24 16.96 63.87
CA PRO A 18 -23.80 16.78 63.79
C PRO A 18 -23.34 15.53 64.55
N SER A 19 -22.74 14.60 63.81
CA SER A 19 -22.13 13.39 64.36
C SER A 19 -20.82 13.74 65.07
N THR A 20 -20.71 13.28 66.31
CA THR A 20 -19.53 13.24 67.19
C THR A 20 -18.25 12.81 66.46
N PRO A 21 -17.06 13.37 66.78
CA PRO A 21 -15.79 13.00 66.16
C PRO A 21 -15.39 11.57 66.56
N GLY A 22 -15.89 10.62 65.78
CA GLY A 22 -15.50 9.22 65.82
C GLY A 22 -14.06 9.07 65.33
N THR A 23 -13.30 8.28 66.09
CA THR A 23 -11.98 7.72 65.82
C THR A 23 -11.70 7.56 64.32
N PRO A 24 -10.50 7.95 63.82
CA PRO A 24 -10.13 7.77 62.41
C PRO A 24 -10.22 6.29 62.05
N GLN A 25 -11.35 5.90 61.49
CA GLN A 25 -11.53 4.62 60.85
C GLN A 25 -10.58 4.68 59.66
N VAL A 26 -9.41 4.07 59.80
CA VAL A 26 -8.55 3.71 58.67
C VAL A 26 -9.38 2.74 57.85
N ARG A 27 -10.20 3.32 56.98
CA ARG A 27 -10.89 2.60 55.92
C ARG A 27 -9.76 2.05 55.08
N VAL A 28 -9.39 0.79 55.35
CA VAL A 28 -8.62 0.00 54.42
C VAL A 28 -9.51 -0.11 53.19
N GLU A 29 -9.32 0.84 52.28
CA GLU A 29 -9.89 0.83 50.96
C GLU A 29 -9.25 -0.39 50.29
N VAL A 30 -9.94 -1.52 50.43
CA VAL A 30 -9.63 -2.73 49.70
C VAL A 30 -9.84 -2.35 48.24
N ASN A 31 -8.77 -1.90 47.60
CA ASN A 31 -8.72 -1.56 46.20
C ASN A 31 -9.28 -2.80 45.48
N PRO A 32 -10.52 -2.76 44.96
CA PRO A 32 -11.15 -3.94 44.41
C PRO A 32 -10.27 -4.33 43.24
N THR A 33 -9.47 -5.38 43.45
CA THR A 33 -8.57 -5.93 42.47
C THR A 33 -9.41 -6.14 41.23
N ASN A 34 -9.18 -5.28 40.26
CA ASN A 34 -9.93 -5.13 39.02
C ASN A 34 -10.27 -6.53 38.51
N ASP A 35 -11.50 -7.00 38.72
CA ASP A 35 -11.89 -8.38 38.45
C ASP A 35 -12.26 -8.45 36.97
N TRP A 36 -11.24 -8.43 36.11
CA TRP A 36 -11.36 -8.42 34.64
C TRP A 36 -12.21 -9.59 34.11
N ARG A 37 -12.40 -10.65 34.92
CA ARG A 37 -13.24 -11.81 34.58
C ARG A 37 -14.74 -11.51 34.66
N ARG A 38 -15.16 -10.43 35.35
CA ARG A 38 -16.55 -9.98 35.42
C ARG A 38 -16.89 -8.88 34.40
N LEU A 39 -15.90 -8.34 33.69
CA LEU A 39 -16.14 -7.46 32.55
C LEU A 39 -16.70 -8.31 31.40
N HIS A 40 -18.03 -8.27 31.23
CA HIS A 40 -18.69 -8.90 30.09
C HIS A 40 -18.02 -8.47 28.79
N LEU A 41 -17.64 -9.44 27.95
CA LEU A 41 -17.02 -9.26 26.63
C LEU A 41 -17.75 -8.22 25.74
N TRP A 42 -19.04 -7.97 26.01
CA TRP A 42 -19.87 -6.95 25.36
C TRP A 42 -19.54 -5.49 25.70
N HIS A 43 -18.71 -5.19 26.72
CA HIS A 43 -18.30 -3.82 27.06
C HIS A 43 -17.08 -3.32 26.27
N ILE A 44 -16.37 -4.22 25.58
CA ILE A 44 -15.25 -3.85 24.71
C ILE A 44 -15.86 -3.32 23.41
N GLN A 45 -16.00 -1.99 23.30
CA GLN A 45 -16.50 -1.29 22.12
C GLN A 45 -15.94 -1.81 20.78
N PRO A 46 -14.61 -2.07 20.62
CA PRO A 46 -14.10 -2.55 19.34
C PRO A 46 -14.58 -3.95 18.96
N LEU A 47 -14.99 -4.78 19.92
CA LEU A 47 -15.53 -6.11 19.61
C LEU A 47 -16.93 -6.02 18.98
N ARG A 48 -17.75 -5.07 19.42
CA ARG A 48 -19.06 -4.80 18.82
C ARG A 48 -18.92 -4.31 17.39
N ASP A 49 -18.01 -3.37 17.16
CA ASP A 49 -17.78 -2.82 15.83
C ASP A 49 -17.19 -3.89 14.90
N ALA A 50 -16.28 -4.73 15.41
CA ALA A 50 -15.75 -5.88 14.67
C ALA A 50 -16.87 -6.89 14.32
N LEU A 51 -17.76 -7.24 15.26
CA LEU A 51 -18.89 -8.13 15.01
C LEU A 51 -19.87 -7.57 13.98
N LEU A 52 -20.12 -6.25 14.02
CA LEU A 52 -20.97 -5.57 13.07
C LEU A 52 -20.32 -5.53 11.67
N LEU A 53 -19.03 -5.22 11.59
CA LEU A 53 -18.27 -5.25 10.34
C LEU A 53 -18.25 -6.66 9.75
N VAL A 54 -17.93 -7.67 10.55
CA VAL A 54 -17.96 -9.09 10.15
C VAL A 54 -19.36 -9.49 9.69
N SER A 55 -20.42 -9.04 10.36
CA SER A 55 -21.80 -9.34 9.94
C SER A 55 -22.14 -8.70 8.60
N ILE A 56 -21.72 -7.46 8.35
CA ILE A 56 -21.93 -6.80 7.05
C ILE A 56 -21.18 -7.55 5.95
N VAL A 57 -19.90 -7.87 6.17
CA VAL A 57 -19.09 -8.64 5.21
C VAL A 57 -19.71 -10.01 4.96
N ALA A 58 -20.18 -10.70 6.01
CA ALA A 58 -20.84 -11.99 5.90
C ALA A 58 -22.15 -11.91 5.12
N VAL A 59 -22.97 -10.87 5.30
CA VAL A 59 -24.23 -10.67 4.55
C VAL A 59 -23.94 -10.39 3.07
N VAL A 60 -22.95 -9.55 2.75
CA VAL A 60 -22.56 -9.27 1.36
C VAL A 60 -22.01 -10.53 0.69
N TRP A 61 -21.13 -11.26 1.39
CA TRP A 61 -20.57 -12.52 0.90
C TRP A 61 -21.63 -13.60 0.71
N LEU A 62 -22.56 -13.72 1.66
CA LEU A 62 -23.69 -14.65 1.56
C LEU A 62 -24.63 -14.23 0.44
N GLY A 63 -24.86 -12.94 0.23
CA GLY A 63 -25.64 -12.41 -0.88
C GLY A 63 -25.05 -12.77 -2.24
N ASP A 64 -23.72 -12.67 -2.39
CA ASP A 64 -23.01 -13.09 -3.61
C ASP A 64 -23.14 -14.60 -3.86
N ARG A 65 -22.95 -15.42 -2.81
CA ARG A 65 -23.14 -16.88 -2.93
C ARG A 65 -24.59 -17.29 -3.17
N LEU A 66 -25.54 -16.60 -2.56
CA LEU A 66 -26.97 -16.81 -2.80
C LEU A 66 -27.33 -16.38 -4.23
N SER A 67 -26.74 -15.30 -4.76
CA SER A 67 -26.95 -14.82 -6.14
C SER A 67 -26.70 -15.92 -7.17
N VAL A 68 -25.65 -16.73 -6.96
CA VAL A 68 -25.35 -17.90 -7.81
C VAL A 68 -26.52 -18.88 -7.94
N VAL A 69 -27.40 -18.98 -6.93
CA VAL A 69 -28.56 -19.89 -6.93
C VAL A 69 -29.88 -19.14 -7.17
N THR A 70 -30.06 -17.97 -6.57
CA THR A 70 -31.30 -17.18 -6.63
C THR A 70 -31.48 -16.53 -7.99
N VAL A 71 -30.41 -16.05 -8.63
CA VAL A 71 -30.51 -15.46 -9.98
C VAL A 71 -30.98 -16.50 -11.00
N PRO A 72 -30.41 -17.73 -11.07
CA PRO A 72 -30.98 -18.79 -11.91
C PRO A 72 -32.42 -19.17 -11.57
N MET A 73 -32.78 -19.25 -10.28
CA MET A 73 -34.17 -19.55 -9.89
C MET A 73 -35.14 -18.46 -10.35
N LEU A 74 -34.79 -17.18 -10.16
CA LEU A 74 -35.60 -16.05 -10.59
C LEU A 74 -35.69 -15.99 -12.12
N LEU A 75 -34.60 -16.27 -12.83
CA LEU A 75 -34.59 -16.40 -14.29
C LEU A 75 -35.48 -17.56 -14.76
N ALA A 76 -35.45 -18.71 -14.09
CA ALA A 76 -36.30 -19.85 -14.41
C ALA A 76 -37.79 -19.50 -14.23
N LEU A 77 -38.14 -18.81 -13.13
CA LEU A 77 -39.51 -18.32 -12.90
C LEU A 77 -39.93 -17.27 -13.94
N LEU A 78 -39.05 -16.33 -14.25
CA LEU A 78 -39.30 -15.31 -15.27
C LEU A 78 -39.50 -15.94 -16.65
N PHE A 79 -38.64 -16.89 -17.02
CA PHE A 79 -38.78 -17.63 -18.29
C PHE A 79 -40.05 -18.48 -18.31
N SER A 80 -40.40 -19.13 -17.20
CA SER A 80 -41.66 -19.87 -17.09
C SER A 80 -42.86 -18.96 -17.38
N TYR A 81 -42.87 -17.76 -16.79
CA TYR A 81 -43.91 -16.76 -17.05
C TYR A 81 -43.90 -16.25 -18.50
N LEU A 82 -42.73 -16.13 -19.12
CA LEU A 82 -42.58 -15.73 -20.51
C LEU A 82 -42.94 -16.84 -21.51
N PHE A 83 -42.80 -18.11 -21.12
CA PHE A 83 -43.16 -19.24 -21.95
C PHE A 83 -44.66 -19.46 -22.04
N GLU A 84 -45.45 -19.09 -21.02
CA GLU A 84 -46.91 -19.19 -21.09
C GLU A 84 -47.53 -18.50 -22.32
N PRO A 85 -47.28 -17.22 -22.62
CA PRO A 85 -47.81 -16.57 -23.81
C PRO A 85 -47.21 -17.14 -25.10
N LEU A 86 -45.95 -17.58 -25.09
CA LEU A 86 -45.30 -18.18 -26.26
C LEU A 86 -45.94 -19.53 -26.63
N VAL A 87 -46.23 -20.38 -25.65
CA VAL A 87 -46.95 -21.66 -25.83
C VAL A 87 -48.36 -21.39 -26.35
N ARG A 88 -49.07 -20.42 -25.77
CA ARG A 88 -50.42 -20.01 -26.23
C ARG A 88 -50.38 -19.51 -27.67
N PHE A 89 -49.34 -18.77 -28.07
CA PHE A 89 -49.17 -18.28 -29.43
C PHE A 89 -48.89 -19.41 -30.42
N LEU A 90 -47.99 -20.35 -30.09
CA LEU A 90 -47.67 -21.50 -30.95
C LEU A 90 -48.83 -22.47 -31.13
N THR A 91 -49.55 -22.79 -30.05
CA THR A 91 -50.68 -23.74 -30.09
C THR A 91 -51.87 -23.19 -30.88
N ARG A 92 -52.01 -21.88 -31.01
CA ARG A 92 -53.07 -21.24 -31.79
C ARG A 92 -53.01 -21.54 -33.29
N LYS A 93 -51.85 -21.97 -33.81
CA LYS A 93 -51.66 -22.32 -35.24
C LYS A 93 -52.08 -23.75 -35.60
N GLY A 94 -52.56 -24.57 -34.66
CA GLY A 94 -53.33 -25.81 -34.92
C GLY A 94 -52.61 -26.99 -35.60
N HIS A 95 -51.35 -26.85 -36.02
CA HIS A 95 -50.67 -27.86 -36.86
C HIS A 95 -49.77 -28.85 -36.09
N VAL A 96 -49.75 -28.84 -34.76
CA VAL A 96 -48.82 -29.66 -33.96
C VAL A 96 -49.57 -30.36 -32.83
N SER A 97 -49.39 -31.69 -32.71
CA SER A 97 -49.87 -32.47 -31.57
C SER A 97 -49.32 -31.92 -30.25
N ARG A 98 -50.09 -32.00 -29.16
CA ARG A 98 -49.72 -31.49 -27.83
C ARG A 98 -48.35 -32.02 -27.35
N GLU A 99 -48.03 -33.26 -27.66
CA GLU A 99 -46.74 -33.88 -27.31
C GLU A 99 -45.58 -33.33 -28.16
N GLY A 100 -45.82 -33.14 -29.46
CA GLY A 100 -44.82 -32.58 -30.37
C GLY A 100 -44.47 -31.13 -30.03
N ALA A 101 -45.44 -30.34 -29.57
CA ALA A 101 -45.21 -28.96 -29.15
C ALA A 101 -44.31 -28.90 -27.91
N ALA A 102 -44.51 -29.77 -26.92
CA ALA A 102 -43.66 -29.82 -25.72
C ALA A 102 -42.22 -30.19 -26.06
N VAL A 103 -42.01 -31.23 -26.88
CA VAL A 103 -40.66 -31.64 -27.32
C VAL A 103 -39.99 -30.53 -28.13
N ALA A 104 -40.71 -29.87 -29.02
CA ALA A 104 -40.17 -28.77 -29.83
C ALA A 104 -39.75 -27.58 -28.96
N ILE A 105 -40.52 -27.23 -27.93
CA ILE A 105 -40.17 -26.13 -27.01
C ILE A 105 -38.95 -26.48 -26.17
N ILE A 106 -38.87 -27.71 -25.66
CA ILE A 106 -37.70 -28.17 -24.89
C ILE A 106 -36.45 -28.19 -25.78
N ALA A 107 -36.55 -28.73 -26.99
CA ALA A 107 -35.44 -28.78 -27.94
C ALA A 107 -34.98 -27.38 -28.34
N LEU A 108 -35.91 -26.47 -28.65
CA LEU A 108 -35.60 -25.08 -28.99
C LEU A 108 -34.98 -24.34 -27.80
N GLY A 109 -35.53 -24.51 -26.60
CA GLY A 109 -34.98 -23.93 -25.37
C GLY A 109 -33.56 -24.42 -25.08
N ALA A 110 -33.32 -25.72 -25.22
CA ALA A 110 -31.99 -26.30 -25.09
C ALA A 110 -31.01 -25.71 -26.13
N ILE A 111 -31.41 -25.59 -27.39
CA ILE A 111 -30.56 -25.00 -28.43
C ILE A 111 -30.25 -23.52 -28.11
N VAL A 112 -31.26 -22.73 -27.74
CA VAL A 112 -31.12 -21.30 -27.43
C VAL A 112 -30.21 -21.05 -26.23
N VAL A 113 -30.13 -21.98 -25.27
CA VAL A 113 -29.24 -21.83 -24.10
C VAL A 113 -27.87 -22.45 -24.35
N VAL A 114 -27.83 -23.68 -24.85
CA VAL A 114 -26.58 -24.44 -25.00
C VAL A 114 -25.69 -23.81 -26.06
N VAL A 115 -26.24 -23.36 -27.19
CA VAL A 115 -25.42 -22.80 -28.28
C VAL A 115 -24.67 -21.54 -27.84
N PRO A 116 -25.30 -20.50 -27.24
CA PRO A 116 -24.57 -19.34 -26.74
C PRO A 116 -23.59 -19.66 -25.61
N VAL A 117 -23.92 -20.59 -24.72
CA VAL A 117 -23.00 -20.99 -23.62
C VAL A 117 -21.76 -21.66 -24.19
N VAL A 118 -21.92 -22.59 -25.14
CA VAL A 118 -20.79 -23.26 -25.79
C VAL A 118 -19.97 -22.28 -26.62
N LEU A 119 -20.62 -21.45 -27.44
CA LEU A 119 -19.92 -20.43 -28.24
C LEU A 119 -19.20 -19.39 -27.36
N GLY A 120 -19.86 -18.92 -26.31
CA GLY A 120 -19.31 -17.98 -25.34
C GLY A 120 -18.14 -18.59 -24.57
N GLY A 121 -18.25 -19.86 -24.14
CA GLY A 121 -17.18 -20.60 -23.49
C GLY A 121 -15.97 -20.79 -24.39
N LEU A 122 -16.18 -21.17 -25.65
CA LEU A 122 -15.10 -21.28 -26.64
C LEU A 122 -14.41 -19.93 -26.90
N PHE A 123 -15.19 -18.86 -27.03
CA PHE A 123 -14.67 -17.51 -27.23
C PHE A 123 -13.88 -16.99 -26.03
N ALA A 124 -14.42 -17.18 -24.81
CA ALA A 124 -13.75 -16.83 -23.56
C ALA A 124 -12.45 -17.63 -23.37
N GLY A 125 -12.47 -18.94 -23.67
CA GLY A 125 -11.27 -19.78 -23.64
C GLY A 125 -10.19 -19.28 -24.59
N GLY A 126 -10.57 -18.90 -25.81
CA GLY A 126 -9.64 -18.30 -26.78
C GLY A 126 -9.03 -16.98 -26.30
N GLN A 127 -9.82 -16.13 -25.65
CA GLN A 127 -9.32 -14.87 -25.08
C GLN A 127 -8.40 -15.09 -23.89
N ALA A 128 -8.72 -16.02 -23.00
CA ALA A 128 -7.91 -16.34 -21.83
C ALA A 128 -6.51 -16.80 -22.23
N ILE A 129 -6.40 -17.68 -23.24
CA ILE A 129 -5.10 -18.14 -23.75
C ILE A 129 -4.28 -16.96 -24.29
N ARG A 130 -4.89 -16.07 -25.07
CA ARG A 130 -4.20 -14.87 -25.60
C ARG A 130 -3.75 -13.92 -24.49
N LEU A 131 -4.57 -13.75 -23.45
CA LEU A 131 -4.23 -12.93 -22.29
C LEU A 131 -3.00 -13.49 -21.56
N VAL A 132 -2.96 -14.80 -21.32
CA VAL A 132 -1.83 -15.48 -20.69
C VAL A 132 -0.57 -15.38 -21.55
N GLN A 133 -0.69 -15.60 -22.86
CA GLN A 133 0.45 -15.50 -23.78
C GLN A 133 1.02 -14.08 -23.84
N ASN A 134 0.16 -13.06 -23.94
CA ASN A 134 0.58 -11.66 -23.93
C ASN A 134 1.23 -11.26 -22.60
N THR A 135 0.67 -11.73 -21.48
CA THR A 135 1.21 -11.47 -20.15
C THR A 135 2.60 -12.09 -19.98
N SER A 136 2.77 -13.35 -20.40
CA SER A 136 4.06 -14.04 -20.36
C SER A 136 5.11 -13.36 -21.25
N ALA A 137 4.75 -13.02 -22.49
CA ALA A 137 5.65 -12.31 -23.40
C ALA A 137 6.06 -10.93 -22.86
N ASN A 138 5.14 -10.19 -22.24
CA ASN A 138 5.43 -8.90 -21.63
C ASN A 138 6.29 -9.03 -20.37
N ALA A 139 6.09 -10.06 -19.56
CA ALA A 139 6.95 -10.35 -18.42
C ALA A 139 8.40 -10.66 -18.84
N GLN A 140 8.59 -11.42 -19.92
CA GLN A 140 9.92 -11.68 -20.48
C GLN A 140 10.59 -10.40 -21.01
N ARG A 141 9.84 -9.54 -21.72
CA ARG A 141 10.34 -8.23 -22.18
C ARG A 141 10.70 -7.32 -21.01
N LEU A 142 9.89 -7.31 -19.95
CA LEU A 142 10.18 -6.58 -18.72
C LEU A 142 11.50 -7.06 -18.12
N TRP A 143 11.68 -8.37 -17.96
CA TRP A 143 12.89 -8.95 -17.38
C TRP A 143 14.14 -8.62 -18.20
N ASP A 144 14.08 -8.75 -19.53
CA ASP A 144 15.20 -8.40 -20.41
C ASP A 144 15.56 -6.90 -20.30
N SER A 145 14.54 -6.05 -20.18
CA SER A 145 14.69 -4.60 -20.08
C SER A 145 15.25 -4.13 -18.73
N VAL A 146 14.88 -4.77 -17.61
CA VAL A 146 15.44 -4.50 -16.28
C VAL A 146 16.88 -5.00 -16.15
N THR A 147 17.19 -6.12 -16.83
CA THR A 147 18.55 -6.66 -16.87
C THR A 147 19.50 -5.74 -17.65
N HIS A 148 19.03 -5.16 -18.74
CA HIS A 148 19.79 -4.24 -19.60
C HIS A 148 19.30 -2.81 -19.45
N TRP A 149 19.31 -2.30 -18.21
CA TRP A 149 18.72 -0.99 -17.87
C TRP A 149 19.33 0.20 -18.63
N ASN A 150 20.58 0.07 -19.07
CA ASN A 150 21.31 1.08 -19.86
C ASN A 150 20.94 1.15 -21.34
N ASP A 151 20.13 0.20 -21.86
CA ASP A 151 19.76 0.16 -23.27
C ASP A 151 18.38 0.81 -23.50
N PRO A 152 18.31 2.01 -24.12
CA PRO A 152 17.04 2.69 -24.38
C PRO A 152 16.17 1.91 -25.38
N ALA A 153 16.75 1.15 -26.31
CA ALA A 153 15.97 0.38 -27.28
C ALA A 153 15.18 -0.75 -26.59
N LYS A 154 15.71 -1.33 -25.50
CA LYS A 154 15.00 -2.32 -24.68
C LYS A 154 13.94 -1.70 -23.79
N ARG A 155 14.05 -0.41 -23.44
CA ARG A 155 12.99 0.33 -22.73
C ARG A 155 11.76 0.50 -23.62
N GLU A 156 11.97 0.87 -24.88
CA GLU A 156 10.89 1.11 -25.85
C GLU A 156 10.11 -0.15 -26.20
N ARG A 157 10.74 -1.33 -26.11
CA ARG A 157 10.08 -2.64 -26.32
C ARG A 157 9.09 -3.02 -25.21
N VAL A 158 9.13 -2.35 -24.06
CA VAL A 158 8.18 -2.60 -22.97
C VAL A 158 6.89 -1.83 -23.25
N PRO A 159 5.72 -2.50 -23.26
CA PRO A 159 4.45 -1.83 -23.47
C PRO A 159 4.23 -0.66 -22.51
N ASP A 160 3.60 0.39 -23.01
CA ASP A 160 3.18 1.53 -22.20
C ASP A 160 2.25 1.10 -21.04
N GLY A 161 2.11 1.98 -20.04
CA GLY A 161 1.22 1.77 -18.90
C GLY A 161 1.89 1.03 -17.74
N LEU A 162 1.23 -0.01 -17.20
CA LEU A 162 1.66 -0.70 -15.99
C LEU A 162 3.05 -1.34 -16.11
N TRP A 163 3.36 -1.94 -17.26
CA TRP A 163 4.64 -2.61 -17.49
C TRP A 163 5.82 -1.63 -17.49
N ARG A 164 5.66 -0.46 -18.13
CA ARG A 164 6.69 0.59 -18.12
C ARG A 164 6.89 1.18 -16.73
N LYS A 165 5.82 1.40 -15.97
CA LYS A 165 5.91 1.83 -14.57
C LYS A 165 6.67 0.82 -13.71
N ALA A 166 6.31 -0.47 -13.82
CA ALA A 166 6.99 -1.54 -13.10
C ALA A 166 8.49 -1.61 -13.43
N ARG A 167 8.84 -1.48 -14.71
CA ARG A 167 10.25 -1.41 -15.16
C ARG A 167 10.97 -0.24 -14.49
N ASP A 168 10.42 0.96 -14.62
CA ASP A 168 11.10 2.18 -14.19
C ASP A 168 11.30 2.18 -12.67
N SER A 169 10.33 1.69 -11.88
CA SER A 169 10.50 1.47 -10.43
C SER A 169 11.59 0.45 -10.08
N MET A 170 11.66 -0.69 -10.79
CA MET A 170 12.71 -1.69 -10.55
C MET A 170 14.11 -1.18 -10.92
N VAL A 171 14.22 -0.38 -11.99
CA VAL A 171 15.49 0.22 -12.41
C VAL A 171 15.93 1.30 -11.42
N GLU A 172 15.00 2.12 -10.94
CA GLU A 172 15.25 3.14 -9.92
C GLU A 172 15.80 2.52 -8.62
N GLU A 173 15.14 1.48 -8.10
CA GLU A 173 15.62 0.76 -6.91
C GLU A 173 17.01 0.16 -7.11
N ARG A 174 17.30 -0.39 -8.29
CA ARG A 174 18.60 -0.98 -8.60
C ARG A 174 19.69 0.07 -8.71
N ALA A 175 19.40 1.19 -9.36
CA ALA A 175 20.31 2.33 -9.47
C ALA A 175 20.68 2.86 -8.09
N TRP A 176 19.70 2.97 -7.18
CA TRP A 176 19.93 3.39 -5.80
C TRP A 176 20.88 2.44 -5.06
N ARG A 177 20.67 1.12 -5.15
CA ARG A 177 21.55 0.13 -4.49
C ARG A 177 22.98 0.15 -5.06
N THR A 178 23.13 0.36 -6.36
CA THR A 178 24.46 0.50 -6.97
C THR A 178 25.16 1.75 -6.46
N TYR A 179 24.45 2.87 -6.34
CA TYR A 179 24.99 4.11 -5.79
C TYR A 179 25.42 3.98 -4.33
N GLU A 180 24.60 3.34 -3.47
CA GLU A 180 24.97 3.03 -2.08
C GLU A 180 26.22 2.12 -1.99
N GLY A 181 26.35 1.14 -2.89
CA GLY A 181 27.52 0.26 -2.96
C GLY A 181 28.81 1.01 -3.30
N LEU A 182 28.75 1.97 -4.21
CA LEU A 182 29.90 2.80 -4.59
C LEU A 182 30.30 3.74 -3.45
N LEU A 183 29.32 4.42 -2.84
CA LEU A 183 29.56 5.31 -1.70
C LEU A 183 30.14 4.56 -0.50
N SER A 184 29.64 3.35 -0.22
CA SER A 184 30.15 2.55 0.90
C SER A 184 31.55 2.00 0.65
N ALA A 185 31.90 1.67 -0.60
CA ALA A 185 33.28 1.29 -0.97
C ALA A 185 34.24 2.46 -0.80
N GLU A 186 33.90 3.64 -1.33
CA GLU A 186 34.73 4.84 -1.21
C GLU A 186 34.88 5.31 0.25
N ALA A 187 33.78 5.31 1.01
CA ALA A 187 33.83 5.62 2.45
C ALA A 187 34.69 4.62 3.23
N ARG A 188 34.67 3.34 2.84
CA ARG A 188 35.50 2.30 3.44
C ARG A 188 36.98 2.53 3.13
N ASP A 189 37.33 2.88 1.90
CA ASP A 189 38.72 3.16 1.50
C ASP A 189 39.24 4.42 2.20
N ALA A 190 38.42 5.48 2.32
CA ALA A 190 38.75 6.68 3.06
C ALA A 190 38.97 6.42 4.56
N LEU A 191 38.13 5.59 5.19
CA LEU A 191 38.30 5.15 6.58
C LEU A 191 39.61 4.35 6.76
N LEU A 192 39.94 3.46 5.82
CA LEU A 192 41.18 2.70 5.86
C LEU A 192 42.41 3.61 5.73
N ALA A 193 42.38 4.58 4.82
CA ALA A 193 43.45 5.58 4.67
C ALA A 193 43.66 6.39 5.96
N HIS A 194 42.59 6.87 6.58
CA HIS A 194 42.66 7.62 7.83
C HIS A 194 43.16 6.76 9.02
N SER A 195 42.78 5.48 9.05
CA SER A 195 43.26 4.54 10.09
C SER A 195 44.75 4.23 9.96
N ALA A 196 45.29 4.21 8.74
CA ALA A 196 46.72 4.00 8.50
C ALA A 196 47.55 5.20 8.98
N GLU A 197 47.06 6.42 8.78
CA GLU A 197 47.68 7.65 9.26
C GLU A 197 47.67 7.71 10.81
N THR A 198 46.56 7.35 11.44
CA THR A 198 46.44 7.32 12.91
C THR A 198 47.42 6.33 13.56
N ARG A 199 47.71 5.19 12.93
CA ARG A 199 48.68 4.21 13.45
C ARG A 199 50.12 4.71 13.47
N GLN A 200 50.50 5.63 12.58
CA GLN A 200 51.86 6.19 12.60
C GLN A 200 52.09 7.09 13.82
N ILE A 201 51.06 7.79 14.31
CA ILE A 201 51.19 8.67 15.47
C ILE A 201 51.33 7.87 16.77
N GLN A 202 50.79 6.64 16.82
CA GLN A 202 50.83 5.79 18.02
C GLN A 202 52.16 5.05 18.24
N PHE A 203 53.07 5.07 17.26
CA PHE A 203 54.44 4.53 17.37
C PHE A 203 55.51 5.61 17.57
N LEU A 204 55.14 6.77 18.11
CA LEU A 204 56.15 7.63 18.72
C LEU A 204 56.74 6.87 19.93
N PRO A 205 58.05 6.60 19.96
CA PRO A 205 58.68 5.89 21.05
C PRO A 205 58.39 6.65 22.35
N ARG A 206 57.76 5.95 23.31
CA ARG A 206 57.44 6.47 24.65
C ARG A 206 58.70 6.81 25.48
N ALA A 207 59.89 6.70 24.89
CA ALA A 207 61.17 6.85 25.57
C ALA A 207 61.47 8.31 25.99
N ASP A 208 60.70 9.28 25.52
CA ASP A 208 61.08 10.70 25.65
C ASP A 208 60.19 11.46 26.64
N ALA A 209 58.98 10.93 26.95
CA ALA A 209 57.94 11.63 27.68
C ALA A 209 58.22 11.79 29.19
N GLU A 210 59.11 10.99 29.78
CA GLU A 210 59.52 11.16 31.18
C GLU A 210 60.53 12.30 31.39
N SER A 211 61.21 12.76 30.35
CA SER A 211 62.27 13.78 30.49
C SER A 211 61.76 15.23 30.54
N GLN A 212 60.51 15.51 30.15
CA GLN A 212 60.00 16.88 30.00
C GLN A 212 59.01 17.33 31.08
N GLY A 213 58.71 16.54 32.11
CA GLY A 213 57.92 17.01 33.27
C GLY A 213 56.47 17.43 32.95
N TRP A 214 55.89 16.93 31.87
CA TRP A 214 54.48 17.16 31.55
C TRP A 214 53.64 16.25 32.43
N ALA A 215 53.06 16.82 33.49
CA ALA A 215 52.08 16.15 34.33
C ALA A 215 50.90 15.69 33.44
N LEU A 216 50.69 14.38 33.37
CA LEU A 216 49.52 13.81 32.69
C LEU A 216 48.24 14.44 33.28
N PRO A 217 47.31 14.94 32.46
CA PRO A 217 46.02 15.36 32.97
C PRO A 217 45.34 14.14 33.65
N PRO A 218 44.64 14.36 34.78
CA PRO A 218 43.98 13.28 35.50
C PRO A 218 43.02 12.55 34.58
N LEU A 219 43.01 11.21 34.65
CA LEU A 219 42.00 10.37 33.98
C LEU A 219 40.62 10.95 34.30
N ILE A 220 39.91 11.40 33.27
CA ILE A 220 38.51 11.78 33.37
C ILE A 220 37.74 10.49 33.73
N ASP A 221 37.28 10.43 34.97
CA ASP A 221 36.41 9.40 35.51
C ASP A 221 35.11 9.36 34.69
N SER A 222 34.83 8.22 34.08
CA SER A 222 33.75 7.99 33.11
C SER A 222 32.33 7.96 33.71
N ALA A 223 32.10 8.70 34.80
CA ALA A 223 30.83 8.75 35.52
C ALA A 223 30.25 10.17 35.52
N SER A 224 29.70 10.61 34.37
CA SER A 224 28.82 11.80 34.33
C SER A 224 27.58 11.52 33.47
N PRO A 225 26.40 11.32 34.08
CA PRO A 225 25.17 10.95 33.37
C PRO A 225 24.33 12.14 32.86
N ASN A 226 24.86 13.37 32.81
CA ASN A 226 24.07 14.55 32.43
C ASN A 226 24.69 15.34 31.26
N LEU A 227 24.47 14.85 30.04
CA LEU A 227 24.53 15.66 28.82
C LEU A 227 23.32 15.33 27.94
N ARG A 228 22.15 15.75 28.42
CA ARG A 228 20.87 15.69 27.70
C ARG A 228 20.24 17.07 27.74
N GLY A 229 20.84 18.01 27.02
CA GLY A 229 20.33 19.36 26.87
C GLY A 229 21.22 20.12 25.89
N GLU A 230 20.58 20.84 24.97
CA GLU A 230 21.19 21.85 24.08
C GLU A 230 21.92 21.34 22.84
N PHE A 231 21.14 20.88 21.86
CA PHE A 231 21.46 21.09 20.43
C PHE A 231 20.21 21.62 19.72
N GLU A 232 19.87 22.87 20.00
CA GLU A 232 18.85 23.63 19.29
C GLU A 232 19.44 24.97 18.84
N ILE A 233 20.43 24.93 17.96
CA ILE A 233 20.91 26.12 17.22
C ILE A 233 21.28 25.69 15.80
N ALA A 234 20.54 26.21 14.82
CA ALA A 234 20.85 26.40 13.39
C ALA A 234 19.71 25.94 12.45
N ARG A 235 18.60 26.68 12.45
CA ARG A 235 17.59 26.68 11.39
C ARG A 235 17.25 28.11 10.96
N GLU A 236 18.25 28.85 10.49
CA GLU A 236 18.02 30.06 9.68
C GLU A 236 18.96 30.02 8.48
N ILE A 237 18.39 29.72 7.31
CA ILE A 237 19.03 29.95 6.01
C ILE A 237 18.13 30.93 5.25
N PRO A 238 18.61 32.12 4.86
CA PRO A 238 17.84 33.07 4.08
C PRO A 238 17.75 32.60 2.61
N HIS A 239 16.53 32.35 2.13
CA HIS A 239 16.27 32.11 0.71
C HIS A 239 15.98 33.45 0.02
N THR A 240 17.00 34.07 -0.58
CA THR A 240 16.77 35.06 -1.64
C THR A 240 17.90 34.97 -2.65
N VAL A 241 17.67 34.24 -3.74
CA VAL A 241 18.49 34.36 -4.95
C VAL A 241 17.55 34.67 -6.11
N GLN A 242 17.79 35.84 -6.68
CA GLN A 242 17.07 36.51 -7.74
C GLN A 242 17.47 35.89 -9.11
N PRO A 243 16.53 35.48 -9.97
CA PRO A 243 16.88 34.95 -11.29
C PRO A 243 17.30 36.09 -12.24
N ALA A 244 18.45 35.91 -12.90
CA ALA A 244 18.96 36.77 -13.96
C ALA A 244 18.15 36.60 -15.28
N PRO A 245 18.12 37.63 -16.15
CA PRO A 245 17.15 37.73 -17.24
C PRO A 245 17.44 36.82 -18.44
N ALA A 246 16.36 36.38 -19.08
CA ALA A 246 16.35 35.63 -20.32
C ALA A 246 17.01 36.42 -21.47
N THR A 247 18.02 35.82 -22.09
CA THR A 247 18.52 36.24 -23.40
C THR A 247 17.60 35.69 -24.48
N THR A 248 16.80 36.58 -25.05
CA THR A 248 16.10 36.39 -26.33
C THR A 248 17.13 36.36 -27.45
N GLY A 249 17.20 35.26 -28.19
CA GLY A 249 18.02 35.11 -29.38
C GLY A 249 17.20 34.42 -30.47
N ASP A 250 16.69 35.24 -31.37
CA ASP A 250 15.82 34.91 -32.49
C ASP A 250 16.66 34.55 -33.75
N SER A 251 16.05 33.77 -34.63
CA SER A 251 16.31 33.67 -36.08
C SER A 251 17.57 32.97 -36.61
N ALA A 252 17.39 31.80 -37.25
CA ALA A 252 17.47 31.65 -38.72
C ALA A 252 17.61 30.16 -39.16
N SER A 253 16.63 29.66 -39.92
CA SER A 253 16.83 28.56 -40.90
C SER A 253 17.48 29.13 -42.17
N PRO A 254 18.24 28.36 -43.00
CA PRO A 254 17.71 27.34 -43.94
C PRO A 254 18.74 26.21 -44.29
N PRO A 255 18.66 25.50 -45.44
CA PRO A 255 17.95 24.24 -45.66
C PRO A 255 18.87 23.03 -45.97
N ASP A 256 18.27 21.84 -45.95
CA ASP A 256 18.62 20.59 -46.67
C ASP A 256 20.10 20.31 -47.02
N GLU A 257 20.74 19.43 -46.25
CA GLU A 257 21.85 18.59 -46.74
C GLU A 257 21.80 17.18 -46.11
N PRO A 258 21.79 16.10 -46.91
CA PRO A 258 21.79 14.75 -46.40
C PRO A 258 23.22 14.19 -46.27
N SER A 259 23.40 13.34 -45.26
CA SER A 259 24.48 12.33 -45.13
C SER A 259 25.80 12.78 -44.50
N ARG A 260 25.94 12.57 -43.19
CA ARG A 260 27.10 11.89 -42.56
C ARG A 260 26.88 11.64 -41.06
N PRO A 261 27.12 10.42 -40.54
CA PRO A 261 27.17 10.16 -39.11
C PRO A 261 28.53 10.63 -38.55
N THR A 262 28.59 11.87 -38.06
CA THR A 262 29.68 12.30 -37.18
C THR A 262 29.35 11.91 -35.74
N SER A 263 30.06 10.90 -35.27
CA SER A 263 30.18 10.50 -33.87
C SER A 263 30.76 11.65 -33.04
N ASN A 264 29.91 12.57 -32.58
CA ASN A 264 30.25 13.51 -31.51
C ASN A 264 29.74 12.94 -30.19
N LEU A 265 30.56 12.06 -29.60
CA LEU A 265 30.54 11.76 -28.18
C LEU A 265 31.00 12.99 -27.40
N ALA A 266 30.13 13.99 -27.28
CA ALA A 266 30.25 15.00 -26.24
C ALA A 266 29.73 14.39 -24.94
N PHE A 267 30.62 13.73 -24.19
CA PHE A 267 30.40 13.43 -22.78
C PHE A 267 30.26 14.75 -22.03
N ALA A 268 29.03 15.24 -21.89
CA ALA A 268 28.70 16.23 -20.88
C ALA A 268 28.93 15.55 -19.52
N LEU A 269 30.09 15.80 -18.93
CA LEU A 269 30.38 15.53 -17.53
C LEU A 269 29.41 16.36 -16.68
N VAL A 270 28.21 15.81 -16.46
CA VAL A 270 27.28 16.29 -15.44
C VAL A 270 28.00 16.15 -14.10
N ARG A 271 28.30 17.29 -13.46
CA ARG A 271 28.94 17.30 -12.15
C ARG A 271 28.02 16.62 -11.13
N PRO A 272 28.51 15.64 -10.34
CA PRO A 272 27.69 14.92 -9.36
C PRO A 272 27.04 15.79 -8.28
N SER A 273 27.45 17.05 -8.11
CA SER A 273 26.99 17.92 -7.03
C SER A 273 25.65 18.64 -7.28
N GLU A 274 25.07 18.59 -8.48
CA GLU A 274 23.80 19.28 -8.78
C GLU A 274 22.54 18.41 -8.66
N ILE A 275 22.66 17.07 -8.61
CA ILE A 275 21.49 16.16 -8.58
C ILE A 275 20.86 16.02 -7.17
N VAL A 276 21.49 16.56 -6.12
CA VAL A 276 21.07 16.35 -4.73
C VAL A 276 19.92 17.28 -4.27
N ARG A 277 19.45 18.24 -5.08
CA ARG A 277 18.53 19.29 -4.60
C ARG A 277 17.03 19.12 -4.88
N THR A 278 16.58 18.06 -5.55
CA THR A 278 15.14 17.89 -5.86
C THR A 278 14.51 16.61 -5.32
N THR A 279 15.22 15.83 -4.50
CA THR A 279 14.68 14.58 -3.95
C THR A 279 13.96 14.87 -2.63
N PRO A 280 12.65 14.55 -2.50
CA PRO A 280 11.95 14.70 -1.22
C PRO A 280 12.61 13.83 -0.14
N PRO A 281 12.59 14.26 1.14
CA PRO A 281 13.29 13.55 2.20
C PRO A 281 12.77 12.10 2.34
N LEU A 282 13.72 11.15 2.29
CA LEU A 282 13.55 9.68 2.30
C LEU A 282 12.63 9.11 3.41
N GLY A 283 12.28 9.90 4.44
CA GLY A 283 11.36 9.49 5.50
C GLY A 283 9.92 9.29 5.03
N GLU A 284 9.47 10.04 4.02
CA GLU A 284 8.06 10.03 3.58
C GLU A 284 7.75 8.94 2.54
N ALA A 285 8.74 8.55 1.74
CA ALA A 285 8.57 7.50 0.73
C ALA A 285 8.50 6.10 1.39
N ARG A 286 9.26 5.88 2.46
CA ARG A 286 9.35 4.56 3.12
C ARG A 286 8.04 4.16 3.81
N THR A 287 7.31 5.12 4.38
CA THR A 287 6.02 4.88 5.05
C THR A 287 4.89 4.61 4.06
N LYS A 288 4.91 5.23 2.88
CA LYS A 288 3.92 4.96 1.82
C LYS A 288 4.11 3.58 1.18
N VAL A 289 5.35 3.13 0.99
CA VAL A 289 5.63 1.80 0.43
C VAL A 289 5.26 0.68 1.41
N SER A 290 5.52 0.85 2.72
CA SER A 290 5.09 -0.15 3.72
C SER A 290 3.57 -0.22 3.88
N SER A 291 2.87 0.92 3.76
CA SER A 291 1.41 0.97 3.75
C SER A 291 0.83 0.19 2.56
N LEU A 292 1.32 0.46 1.35
CA LEU A 292 0.86 -0.21 0.12
C LEU A 292 1.17 -1.72 0.12
N ALA A 293 2.32 -2.12 0.66
CA ALA A 293 2.68 -3.52 0.80
C ALA A 293 1.76 -4.26 1.80
N SER A 294 1.36 -3.60 2.89
CA SER A 294 0.43 -4.18 3.87
C SER A 294 -0.99 -4.33 3.33
N GLU A 295 -1.47 -3.36 2.53
CA GLU A 295 -2.77 -3.47 1.86
C GLU A 295 -2.77 -4.58 0.79
N ALA A 296 -1.72 -4.67 -0.02
CA ALA A 296 -1.62 -5.68 -1.07
C ALA A 296 -1.55 -7.11 -0.49
N MET A 297 -0.80 -7.32 0.60
CA MET A 297 -0.78 -8.63 1.27
C MET A 297 -2.13 -9.01 1.87
N GLY A 298 -2.86 -8.05 2.44
CA GLY A 298 -4.21 -8.30 2.97
C GLY A 298 -5.20 -8.75 1.89
N VAL A 299 -5.12 -8.17 0.68
CA VAL A 299 -5.99 -8.56 -0.45
C VAL A 299 -5.64 -9.95 -0.99
N ILE A 300 -4.35 -10.32 -1.03
CA ILE A 300 -3.90 -11.64 -1.51
C ILE A 300 -4.29 -12.74 -0.52
N GLU A 301 -4.08 -12.52 0.78
CA GLU A 301 -4.45 -13.49 1.82
C GLU A 301 -5.98 -13.68 1.87
N TRP A 302 -6.74 -12.60 1.72
CA TRP A 302 -8.20 -12.65 1.59
C TRP A 302 -8.66 -13.43 0.36
N SER A 303 -7.96 -13.31 -0.77
CA SER A 303 -8.28 -14.01 -2.02
C SER A 303 -7.95 -15.50 -1.97
N LEU A 304 -6.84 -15.88 -1.33
CA LEU A 304 -6.44 -17.29 -1.18
C LEU A 304 -7.40 -18.05 -0.26
N ARG A 305 -7.87 -17.41 0.80
CA ARG A 305 -8.89 -17.98 1.70
C ARG A 305 -10.25 -18.20 1.03
N TRP A 306 -10.47 -17.63 -0.16
CA TRP A 306 -11.69 -17.79 -0.94
C TRP A 306 -11.68 -19.06 -1.83
N PHE A 307 -10.52 -19.66 -2.03
CA PHE A 307 -10.33 -20.84 -2.88
C PHE A 307 -10.23 -22.17 -2.11
N GLU A 308 -10.06 -22.13 -0.79
CA GLU A 308 -10.18 -23.29 0.12
C GLU A 308 -11.63 -23.49 0.58
#